data_AF-A0A5N5SMQ9-F1
#
_entry.id   AF-A0A5N5SMQ9-F1
#
_cell.length_a   1.000
_cell.length_b   1.000
_cell.length_c   1.000
_cell.angle_alpha   90.00
_cell.angle_beta   90.00
_cell.angle_gamma   90.00
#
_symmetry.space_group_name_H-M   'P 1'
#
loop_
_entity.id
_entity.type
_entity.pdbx_description
1 polymer ?
#
loop_
_entity_poly.entity_id
_entity_poly.type
_entity_poly.pdbx_seq_one_letter_code
_entity_poly.pdbx_strand_id
1 'polypeptide(L)'
;MNYGASQVLCEVEDAHLLYIPDCNKFSFIVQYIMENHSTPEGTGYWIGATDDAEEGNWVWGNGYPVRMGVPFWGTSGENWDLEPNGGSDENCAQLSTSDQFYFHDEDCLEGFGSPICQKGLLQETNEYSQSLPELSGSEEEGFKLEVETCPENFTYIGRSCFFFGIDMTKQTFESASDFCRSINAQLPILKDCFEFQELVEQIERNYALGTNESYWIGASDRGDEGEWLWSDFTEVEMGPPFWGSTNGTAEPSGDEDQNCAILYKNDRYYFHDGECHMGTKILCQTTPFTNSKTNGYP
;
A
#
# COMPACT_ATOMS: atom_id res chain seq x y z
N MET A 1 7.70 27.18 -2.67
CA MET A 1 9.11 27.16 -3.09
C MET A 1 9.23 26.10 -4.17
N ASN A 2 10.08 26.28 -5.19
CA ASN A 2 10.28 25.22 -6.20
C ASN A 2 11.22 24.12 -5.70
N TYR A 3 11.30 23.02 -6.43
CA TYR A 3 12.02 21.82 -6.00
C TYR A 3 13.51 22.09 -5.75
N GLY A 4 14.20 22.71 -6.70
CA GLY A 4 15.64 23.00 -6.59
C GLY A 4 15.97 23.94 -5.42
N ALA A 5 15.16 24.98 -5.18
CA ALA A 5 15.33 25.83 -4.02
C ALA A 5 15.08 25.09 -2.69
N SER A 6 14.14 24.14 -2.70
CA SER A 6 13.80 23.29 -1.57
C SER A 6 14.95 22.32 -1.22
N GLN A 7 15.61 21.75 -2.23
CA GLN A 7 16.83 20.95 -2.04
C GLN A 7 17.94 21.76 -1.38
N VAL A 8 18.26 22.93 -1.95
CA VAL A 8 19.31 23.82 -1.41
C VAL A 8 19.03 24.22 0.03
N LEU A 9 17.76 24.48 0.39
CA LEU A 9 17.37 24.81 1.75
C LEU A 9 17.69 23.66 2.72
N CYS A 10 17.37 22.42 2.36
CA CYS A 10 17.70 21.27 3.20
C CYS A 10 19.22 21.07 3.31
N GLU A 11 19.95 21.23 2.21
CA GLU A 11 21.42 21.08 2.20
C GLU A 11 22.11 22.08 3.12
N VAL A 12 21.64 23.34 3.16
CA VAL A 12 22.16 24.38 4.06
C VAL A 12 22.02 23.99 5.54
N GLU A 13 21.01 23.19 5.87
CA GLU A 13 20.74 22.70 7.22
C GLU A 13 21.42 21.34 7.53
N ASP A 14 22.33 20.87 6.68
CA ASP A 14 22.97 19.54 6.76
C ASP A 14 21.92 18.42 6.74
N ALA A 15 20.94 18.57 5.84
CA ALA A 15 19.82 17.68 5.61
C ALA A 15 19.64 17.43 4.09
N HIS A 16 18.72 16.53 3.76
CA HIS A 16 18.28 16.28 2.39
C HIS A 16 16.75 16.32 2.32
N LEU A 17 16.17 16.44 1.13
CA LEU A 17 14.71 16.26 0.99
C LEU A 17 14.30 14.85 1.46
N LEU A 18 13.12 14.75 2.05
CA LEU A 18 12.61 13.54 2.70
C LEU A 18 12.79 12.28 1.84
N TYR A 19 13.36 11.24 2.44
CA TYR A 19 13.50 9.91 1.83
C TYR A 19 12.48 8.94 2.44
N ILE A 20 11.69 8.25 1.62
CA ILE A 20 10.64 7.33 2.09
C ILE A 20 10.93 5.92 1.53
N PRO A 21 11.67 5.07 2.26
CA PRO A 21 12.09 3.74 1.77
C PRO A 21 10.98 2.71 1.84
N ASP A 22 10.01 2.90 2.73
CA ASP A 22 8.99 1.92 3.05
C ASP A 22 7.71 2.60 3.51
N CYS A 23 6.66 1.79 3.57
CA CYS A 23 5.32 2.25 3.91
C CYS A 23 5.17 2.66 5.38
N ASN A 24 5.95 2.08 6.31
CA ASN A 24 5.89 2.48 7.71
C ASN A 24 6.33 3.94 7.87
N LYS A 25 7.39 4.33 7.17
CA LYS A 25 7.82 5.73 7.14
C LYS A 25 6.83 6.62 6.42
N PHE A 26 6.21 6.15 5.33
CA PHE A 26 5.17 6.90 4.62
C PHE A 26 3.98 7.20 5.54
N SER A 27 3.35 6.16 6.12
CA SER A 27 2.21 6.29 7.05
C SER A 27 2.56 7.22 8.21
N PHE A 28 3.71 7.02 8.87
CA PHE A 28 4.13 7.87 9.98
C PHE A 28 4.23 9.36 9.60
N ILE A 29 4.84 9.68 8.45
CA ILE A 29 5.00 11.07 8.03
C ILE A 29 3.65 11.69 7.67
N VAL A 30 2.80 10.97 6.94
CA VAL A 30 1.49 11.48 6.51
C VAL A 30 0.60 11.75 7.72
N GLN A 31 0.50 10.80 8.65
CA GLN A 31 -0.25 10.98 9.89
C GLN A 31 0.27 12.17 10.70
N TYR A 32 1.61 12.29 10.83
CA TYR A 32 2.20 13.43 11.54
C TYR A 32 1.81 14.78 10.90
N ILE A 33 1.83 14.87 9.57
CA ILE A 33 1.42 16.09 8.85
C ILE A 33 -0.06 16.39 9.11
N MET A 34 -0.93 15.41 8.92
CA MET A 34 -2.38 15.54 9.09
C MET A 34 -2.77 16.01 10.49
N GLU A 35 -2.08 15.51 11.53
CA GLU A 35 -2.38 15.85 12.92
C GLU A 35 -1.81 17.20 13.37
N ASN A 36 -0.67 17.62 12.80
CA ASN A 36 0.11 18.73 13.36
C ASN A 36 0.19 19.96 12.45
N HIS A 37 -0.23 19.86 11.19
CA HIS A 37 -0.09 20.93 10.21
C HIS A 37 -1.41 21.22 9.48
N SER A 38 -1.77 22.51 9.44
CA SER A 38 -2.80 22.97 8.52
C SER A 38 -2.18 23.22 7.15
N THR A 39 -2.66 22.49 6.15
CA THR A 39 -2.17 22.61 4.77
C THR A 39 -3.17 23.37 3.91
N PRO A 40 -2.77 24.47 3.25
CA PRO A 40 -3.61 25.09 2.23
C PRO A 40 -3.84 24.10 1.08
N GLU A 41 -5.09 23.99 0.63
CA GLU A 41 -5.47 23.22 -0.55
C GLU A 41 -4.71 23.72 -1.79
N GLY A 42 -4.35 22.81 -2.71
CA GLY A 42 -3.57 23.14 -3.90
C GLY A 42 -2.09 23.43 -3.62
N THR A 43 -1.54 22.85 -2.54
CA THR A 43 -0.10 22.87 -2.24
C THR A 43 0.41 21.44 -2.03
N GLY A 44 1.68 21.30 -1.64
CA GLY A 44 2.18 20.01 -1.17
C GLY A 44 3.59 20.09 -0.63
N TYR A 45 4.14 18.93 -0.32
CA TYR A 45 5.45 18.82 0.31
C TYR A 45 6.47 18.14 -0.60
N TRP A 46 7.53 18.86 -0.95
CA TRP A 46 8.61 18.30 -1.77
C TRP A 46 9.34 17.18 -1.00
N ILE A 47 9.49 16.04 -1.67
CA ILE A 47 10.23 14.88 -1.19
C ILE A 47 11.42 14.60 -2.12
N GLY A 48 12.35 13.75 -1.69
CA GLY A 48 13.63 13.57 -2.38
C GLY A 48 13.59 12.71 -3.65
N ALA A 49 12.40 12.41 -4.20
CA ALA A 49 12.21 11.59 -5.39
C ALA A 49 12.11 12.46 -6.65
N THR A 50 12.77 12.05 -7.72
CA THR A 50 12.81 12.73 -9.03
C THR A 50 13.23 11.76 -10.13
N ASP A 51 12.78 12.00 -11.36
CA ASP A 51 13.24 11.33 -12.58
C ASP A 51 13.83 12.31 -13.62
N ASP A 52 14.15 13.55 -13.22
CA ASP A 52 14.70 14.62 -14.08
C ASP A 52 15.97 14.19 -14.86
N ALA A 53 16.72 13.22 -14.32
CA ALA A 53 17.90 12.66 -14.96
C ALA A 53 17.55 11.70 -16.12
N GLU A 54 16.46 10.95 -16.01
CA GLU A 54 16.00 9.95 -16.98
C GLU A 54 14.50 9.71 -16.79
N GLU A 55 13.70 10.25 -17.72
CA GLU A 55 12.23 10.10 -17.79
C GLU A 55 11.73 8.69 -17.45
N GLY A 56 10.85 8.61 -16.45
CA GLY A 56 10.26 7.37 -15.98
C GLY A 56 11.15 6.53 -15.06
N ASN A 57 12.40 6.94 -14.84
CA ASN A 57 13.34 6.31 -13.89
C ASN A 57 13.42 7.11 -12.59
N TRP A 58 12.36 7.00 -11.78
CA TRP A 58 12.26 7.67 -10.49
C TRP A 58 13.29 7.16 -9.49
N VAL A 59 14.13 8.07 -8.99
CA VAL A 59 15.17 7.79 -8.01
C VAL A 59 15.10 8.77 -6.84
N TRP A 60 15.52 8.29 -5.67
CA TRP A 60 15.79 9.14 -4.52
C TRP A 60 17.14 9.85 -4.69
N GLY A 61 17.41 10.87 -3.88
CA GLY A 61 18.70 11.60 -3.90
C GLY A 61 19.97 10.75 -3.67
N ASN A 62 19.83 9.48 -3.25
CA ASN A 62 20.93 8.50 -3.17
C ASN A 62 21.04 7.56 -4.38
N GLY A 63 20.19 7.73 -5.39
CA GLY A 63 20.15 6.93 -6.61
C GLY A 63 19.41 5.60 -6.49
N TYR A 64 18.83 5.28 -5.32
CA TYR A 64 17.98 4.09 -5.21
C TYR A 64 16.64 4.33 -5.92
N PRO A 65 16.08 3.29 -6.58
CA PRO A 65 14.82 3.43 -7.28
C PRO A 65 13.69 3.73 -6.29
N VAL A 66 12.78 4.60 -6.71
CA VAL A 66 11.50 4.83 -6.03
C VAL A 66 10.60 3.64 -6.34
N ARG A 67 9.89 3.18 -5.32
CA ARG A 67 8.89 2.13 -5.49
C ARG A 67 7.65 2.75 -6.13
N MET A 68 7.24 2.20 -7.27
CA MET A 68 6.12 2.72 -8.05
C MET A 68 4.79 2.08 -7.64
N GLY A 69 3.70 2.85 -7.78
CA GLY A 69 2.34 2.40 -7.50
C GLY A 69 1.94 2.41 -6.03
N VAL A 70 0.94 1.58 -5.70
CA VAL A 70 0.44 1.51 -4.33
C VAL A 70 1.54 1.04 -3.38
N PRO A 71 1.55 1.54 -2.14
CA PRO A 71 0.56 2.45 -1.56
C PRO A 71 1.08 3.90 -1.50
N PHE A 72 2.02 4.26 -2.37
CA PHE A 72 2.68 5.56 -2.32
C PHE A 72 2.10 6.53 -3.33
N TRP A 73 1.95 6.10 -4.57
CA TRP A 73 1.53 6.95 -5.69
C TRP A 73 0.02 7.07 -5.74
N GLY A 74 -0.43 8.31 -5.86
CA GLY A 74 -1.84 8.66 -5.83
C GLY A 74 -2.57 8.36 -7.13
N THR A 75 -3.79 8.86 -7.18
CA THR A 75 -4.58 8.95 -8.39
C THR A 75 -5.15 10.36 -8.50
N SER A 76 -5.39 10.84 -9.71
CA SER A 76 -5.85 12.22 -9.90
C SER A 76 -7.05 12.34 -10.84
N GLY A 77 -7.77 13.44 -10.64
CA GLY A 77 -8.94 13.79 -11.45
C GLY A 77 -10.16 12.89 -11.25
N GLU A 78 -11.19 13.11 -12.07
CA GLU A 78 -12.47 12.37 -12.01
C GLU A 78 -12.34 10.92 -12.52
N ASN A 79 -11.22 10.58 -13.16
CA ASN A 79 -11.00 9.26 -13.79
C ASN A 79 -9.99 8.39 -13.03
N TRP A 80 -9.47 8.85 -11.88
CA TRP A 80 -8.40 8.18 -11.14
C TRP A 80 -7.18 7.88 -12.03
N ASP A 81 -6.70 8.90 -12.75
CA ASP A 81 -5.50 8.80 -13.56
C ASP A 81 -4.31 8.47 -12.64
N LEU A 82 -3.52 7.44 -12.99
CA LEU A 82 -2.49 6.90 -12.10
C LEU A 82 -1.25 7.78 -12.10
N GLU A 83 -0.76 8.14 -10.91
CA GLU A 83 0.53 8.81 -10.79
C GLU A 83 1.72 7.82 -10.92
N PRO A 84 2.89 8.29 -11.43
CA PRO A 84 3.12 9.60 -12.06
C PRO A 84 2.49 9.70 -13.46
N ASN A 85 1.98 10.87 -13.85
CA ASN A 85 1.26 11.06 -15.12
C ASN A 85 1.69 12.26 -15.98
N GLY A 86 2.54 13.16 -15.49
CA GLY A 86 2.95 14.36 -16.20
C GLY A 86 4.04 14.15 -17.25
N GLY A 87 4.71 12.99 -17.21
CA GLY A 87 5.78 12.63 -18.15
C GLY A 87 6.95 13.63 -18.08
N SER A 88 7.48 14.03 -19.24
CA SER A 88 8.68 14.89 -19.28
C SER A 88 8.50 16.31 -18.74
N ASP A 89 7.26 16.72 -18.45
CA ASP A 89 6.97 18.05 -17.89
C ASP A 89 7.03 18.05 -16.35
N GLU A 90 6.83 16.91 -15.69
CA GLU A 90 6.67 16.80 -14.24
C GLU A 90 7.65 15.75 -13.69
N ASN A 91 8.79 16.22 -13.18
CA ASN A 91 9.93 15.34 -12.88
C ASN A 91 10.31 15.31 -11.39
N CYS A 92 9.47 15.88 -10.52
CA CYS A 92 9.76 16.06 -9.11
C CYS A 92 8.58 15.60 -8.26
N ALA A 93 8.83 14.71 -7.27
CA ALA A 93 7.75 14.14 -6.49
C ALA A 93 7.36 15.05 -5.31
N GLN A 94 6.06 15.13 -5.07
CA GLN A 94 5.45 15.88 -3.99
C GLN A 94 4.43 15.01 -3.23
N LEU A 95 4.33 15.19 -1.90
CA LEU A 95 3.16 14.73 -1.14
C LEU A 95 2.03 15.74 -1.39
N SER A 96 1.05 15.38 -2.21
CA SER A 96 -0.02 16.28 -2.66
C SER A 96 -1.06 16.51 -1.57
N THR A 97 -1.31 17.76 -1.18
CA THR A 97 -2.35 18.06 -0.16
C THR A 97 -3.77 17.86 -0.68
N SER A 98 -3.94 17.84 -2.00
CA SER A 98 -5.23 17.64 -2.67
C SER A 98 -5.62 16.17 -2.78
N ASP A 99 -4.68 15.25 -2.56
CA ASP A 99 -4.88 13.80 -2.65
C ASP A 99 -4.26 13.10 -1.44
N GLN A 100 -4.64 13.55 -0.24
CA GLN A 100 -4.30 12.92 1.03
C GLN A 100 -2.80 12.60 1.21
N PHE A 101 -1.90 13.43 0.67
CA PHE A 101 -0.45 13.26 0.75
C PHE A 101 0.13 12.05 0.00
N TYR A 102 -0.62 11.42 -0.91
CA TYR A 102 -0.03 10.48 -1.86
C TYR A 102 0.97 11.19 -2.79
N PHE A 103 1.88 10.41 -3.38
CA PHE A 103 2.93 10.91 -4.26
C PHE A 103 2.32 11.29 -5.60
N HIS A 104 2.57 12.53 -6.00
CA HIS A 104 2.28 13.08 -7.32
C HIS A 104 3.61 13.55 -7.92
N ASP A 105 3.79 13.34 -9.23
CA ASP A 105 4.81 14.08 -9.96
C ASP A 105 4.32 15.49 -10.23
N GLU A 106 5.23 16.45 -10.17
CA GLU A 106 4.92 17.86 -10.34
C GLU A 106 6.04 18.53 -11.14
N ASP A 107 5.72 19.64 -11.80
CA ASP A 107 6.73 20.49 -12.45
C ASP A 107 7.70 21.01 -11.38
N CYS A 108 8.97 20.63 -11.51
CA CYS A 108 10.04 20.99 -10.58
C CYS A 108 10.20 22.50 -10.37
N LEU A 109 9.75 23.32 -11.33
CA LEU A 109 9.80 24.77 -11.30
C LEU A 109 8.62 25.39 -10.55
N GLU A 110 7.60 24.61 -10.21
CA GLU A 110 6.38 25.11 -9.58
C GLU A 110 6.60 25.69 -8.19
N GLY A 111 5.90 26.80 -7.93
CA GLY A 111 6.17 27.66 -6.79
C GLY A 111 5.48 27.26 -5.49
N PHE A 112 4.63 26.23 -5.50
CA PHE A 112 3.62 26.00 -4.48
C PHE A 112 3.97 24.91 -3.44
N GLY A 113 5.12 24.24 -3.58
CA GLY A 113 5.55 23.22 -2.62
C GLY A 113 6.34 23.76 -1.40
N SER A 114 6.33 22.99 -0.32
CA SER A 114 7.15 23.21 0.89
C SER A 114 8.13 22.06 1.11
N PRO A 115 9.43 22.28 1.39
CA PRO A 115 10.36 21.19 1.66
C PRO A 115 10.03 20.46 2.95
N ILE A 116 10.13 19.12 2.94
CA ILE A 116 10.39 18.35 4.17
C ILE A 116 11.87 17.96 4.17
N CYS A 117 12.64 18.55 5.09
CA CYS A 117 14.05 18.24 5.24
C CYS A 117 14.28 17.15 6.29
N GLN A 118 14.98 16.09 5.90
CA GLN A 118 15.38 15.00 6.76
C GLN A 118 16.89 15.10 7.06
N LYS A 119 17.25 15.10 8.35
CA LYS A 119 18.65 14.94 8.77
C LYS A 119 19.04 13.47 8.85
N GLY A 120 20.32 13.21 8.66
CA GLY A 120 20.91 11.88 8.71
C GLY A 120 21.35 11.38 7.33
N LEU A 121 21.95 10.19 7.32
CA LEU A 121 22.42 9.59 6.08
C LEU A 121 21.24 9.00 5.30
N LEU A 122 21.28 9.13 3.98
CA LEU A 122 20.45 8.38 3.02
C LEU A 122 20.86 6.91 2.94
N GLN A 123 21.03 6.23 4.10
CA GLN A 123 21.65 4.90 4.18
C GLN A 123 20.66 3.76 4.43
N GLU A 124 21.03 2.65 3.79
CA GLU A 124 20.44 1.32 3.67
C GLU A 124 19.75 0.76 4.93
N THR A 125 18.51 0.29 4.79
CA THR A 125 18.02 -0.84 5.58
C THR A 125 18.55 -2.15 4.99
N ASN A 126 19.88 -2.31 4.92
CA ASN A 126 20.55 -3.61 4.76
C ASN A 126 20.95 -4.21 6.13
N GLU A 127 20.10 -4.06 7.14
CA GLU A 127 20.14 -4.92 8.33
C GLU A 127 19.38 -6.24 8.13
N TYR A 128 19.38 -6.76 6.91
CA TYR A 128 19.38 -8.21 6.68
C TYR A 128 20.61 -8.65 5.87
N SER A 129 21.76 -8.01 6.14
CA SER A 129 23.04 -8.69 5.94
C SER A 129 23.14 -9.81 6.97
N GLN A 130 22.85 -11.02 6.50
CA GLN A 130 23.20 -12.32 7.07
C GLN A 130 24.24 -12.25 8.21
N SER A 131 23.79 -12.17 9.46
CA SER A 131 24.48 -12.87 10.54
C SER A 131 23.88 -14.26 10.63
N LEU A 132 24.16 -15.08 9.60
CA LEU A 132 24.27 -16.51 9.83
C LEU A 132 25.30 -16.66 10.97
N PRO A 133 24.94 -17.28 12.10
CA PRO A 133 25.93 -17.52 13.15
C PRO A 133 27.10 -18.30 12.54
N GLU A 134 28.33 -17.85 12.74
CA GLU A 134 29.51 -18.67 12.48
C GLU A 134 29.38 -19.94 13.33
N LEU A 135 28.94 -21.04 12.71
CA LEU A 135 28.70 -22.30 13.39
C LEU A 135 30.05 -23.00 13.62
N SER A 136 30.76 -22.58 14.66
CA SER A 136 31.87 -23.35 15.19
C SER A 136 31.35 -24.40 16.17
N GLY A 137 31.23 -25.64 15.70
CA GLY A 137 31.38 -26.83 16.55
C GLY A 137 30.11 -27.45 17.15
N SER A 138 29.77 -28.63 16.61
CA SER A 138 29.17 -29.82 17.23
C SER A 138 27.92 -29.66 18.11
N GLU A 139 26.77 -30.08 17.58
CA GLU A 139 26.11 -31.36 17.88
C GLU A 139 24.95 -31.59 16.89
N GLU A 140 24.76 -32.84 16.46
CA GLU A 140 23.78 -33.26 15.46
C GLU A 140 22.35 -33.20 16.03
N GLU A 141 21.68 -32.05 15.93
CA GLU A 141 20.22 -32.01 15.89
C GLU A 141 19.78 -31.54 14.50
N GLY A 142 19.08 -32.42 13.78
CA GLY A 142 18.64 -32.15 12.41
C GLY A 142 17.84 -30.86 12.32
N PHE A 143 18.32 -29.91 11.51
CA PHE A 143 17.60 -28.67 11.20
C PHE A 143 16.29 -29.04 10.49
N LYS A 144 15.17 -28.93 11.20
CA LYS A 144 13.83 -29.05 10.61
C LYS A 144 13.54 -27.76 9.85
N LEU A 145 13.64 -27.82 8.52
CA LEU A 145 13.11 -26.76 7.68
C LEU A 145 11.59 -26.85 7.71
N GLU A 146 10.96 -25.94 8.44
CA GLU A 146 9.51 -25.75 8.37
C GLU A 146 9.20 -25.06 7.05
N VAL A 147 8.52 -25.76 6.15
CA VAL A 147 8.10 -25.20 4.86
C VAL A 147 6.65 -24.80 5.01
N GLU A 148 6.40 -23.49 4.99
CA GLU A 148 5.07 -22.93 4.91
C GLU A 148 4.50 -23.12 3.51
N THR A 149 3.27 -23.62 3.42
CA THR A 149 2.57 -23.83 2.16
C THR A 149 1.13 -23.37 2.26
N CYS A 150 0.61 -22.80 1.16
CA CYS A 150 -0.80 -22.47 1.06
C CYS A 150 -1.68 -23.68 0.75
N PRO A 151 -2.96 -23.66 1.18
CA PRO A 151 -3.94 -24.62 0.73
C PRO A 151 -4.06 -24.66 -0.80
N GLU A 152 -4.62 -25.74 -1.33
CA GLU A 152 -4.86 -25.86 -2.76
C GLU A 152 -5.75 -24.71 -3.27
N ASN A 153 -5.40 -24.14 -4.43
CA ASN A 153 -6.05 -22.97 -5.04
C ASN A 153 -5.84 -21.62 -4.31
N PHE A 154 -4.97 -21.57 -3.31
CA PHE A 154 -4.54 -20.30 -2.70
C PHE A 154 -3.13 -19.91 -3.19
N THR A 155 -2.93 -18.61 -3.38
CA THR A 155 -1.64 -18.01 -3.74
C THR A 155 -1.00 -17.42 -2.51
N TYR A 156 0.29 -17.70 -2.30
CA TYR A 156 1.07 -17.10 -1.22
C TYR A 156 1.42 -15.65 -1.59
N ILE A 157 1.00 -14.68 -0.77
CA ILE A 157 1.23 -13.24 -0.95
C ILE A 157 1.51 -12.64 0.43
N GLY A 158 2.60 -11.90 0.58
CA GLY A 158 3.06 -11.38 1.86
C GLY A 158 3.34 -12.50 2.84
N ARG A 159 2.47 -12.65 3.84
CA ARG A 159 2.54 -13.72 4.84
C ARG A 159 1.28 -14.58 4.90
N SER A 160 0.40 -14.40 3.93
CA SER A 160 -0.92 -15.01 3.89
C SER A 160 -1.15 -15.77 2.60
N CYS A 161 -2.20 -16.55 2.60
CA CYS A 161 -2.69 -17.31 1.46
C CYS A 161 -3.98 -16.69 0.97
N PHE A 162 -4.04 -16.34 -0.31
CA PHE A 162 -5.20 -15.69 -0.92
C PHE A 162 -5.88 -16.57 -1.97
N PHE A 163 -7.20 -16.70 -1.86
CA PHE A 163 -8.04 -17.32 -2.88
C PHE A 163 -8.78 -16.24 -3.66
N PHE A 164 -8.63 -16.24 -4.99
CA PHE A 164 -9.30 -15.31 -5.87
C PHE A 164 -10.52 -15.97 -6.53
N GLY A 165 -11.72 -15.47 -6.23
CA GLY A 165 -12.98 -15.93 -6.84
C GLY A 165 -13.18 -15.43 -8.28
N ILE A 166 -12.16 -15.54 -9.14
CA ILE A 166 -12.13 -14.94 -10.49
C ILE A 166 -13.31 -15.41 -11.34
N ASP A 167 -13.51 -16.74 -11.42
CA ASP A 167 -14.56 -17.36 -12.24
C ASP A 167 -15.94 -17.40 -11.56
N MET A 168 -16.05 -16.84 -10.35
CA MET A 168 -17.28 -16.82 -9.58
C MET A 168 -18.13 -15.60 -9.93
N THR A 169 -19.45 -15.72 -9.84
CA THR A 169 -20.34 -14.56 -9.95
C THR A 169 -20.09 -13.61 -8.79
N LYS A 170 -20.28 -12.31 -9.05
CA LYS A 170 -20.25 -11.26 -8.02
C LYS A 170 -21.23 -11.58 -6.89
N GLN A 171 -20.83 -11.30 -5.66
CA GLN A 171 -21.57 -11.61 -4.43
C GLN A 171 -21.73 -10.36 -3.58
N THR A 172 -22.74 -10.36 -2.71
CA THR A 172 -22.85 -9.38 -1.62
C THR A 172 -21.75 -9.61 -0.59
N PHE A 173 -21.47 -8.62 0.25
CA PHE A 173 -20.46 -8.72 1.32
C PHE A 173 -20.71 -9.93 2.22
N GLU A 174 -21.97 -10.11 2.67
CA GLU A 174 -22.36 -11.22 3.55
C GLU A 174 -22.12 -12.58 2.88
N SER A 175 -22.54 -12.72 1.61
CA SER A 175 -22.38 -13.97 0.87
C SER A 175 -20.90 -14.29 0.59
N ALA A 176 -20.07 -13.27 0.35
CA ALA A 176 -18.63 -13.43 0.19
C ALA A 176 -17.96 -13.86 1.51
N SER A 177 -18.35 -13.24 2.63
CA SER A 177 -17.90 -13.62 3.98
C SER A 177 -18.26 -15.07 4.31
N ASP A 178 -19.51 -15.47 4.06
CA ASP A 178 -19.98 -16.85 4.25
C ASP A 178 -19.20 -17.85 3.39
N PHE A 179 -18.93 -17.48 2.12
CA PHE A 179 -18.13 -18.32 1.24
C PHE A 179 -16.70 -18.51 1.76
N CYS A 180 -16.01 -17.44 2.15
CA CYS A 180 -14.65 -17.55 2.68
C CYS A 180 -14.63 -18.45 3.93
N ARG A 181 -15.60 -18.29 4.84
CA ARG A 181 -15.75 -19.16 6.03
C ARG A 181 -15.98 -20.62 5.64
N SER A 182 -16.72 -20.90 4.58
CA SER A 182 -16.98 -22.27 4.10
C SER A 182 -15.73 -23.01 3.62
N ILE A 183 -14.67 -22.28 3.23
CA ILE A 183 -13.38 -22.83 2.79
C ILE A 183 -12.27 -22.67 3.84
N ASN A 184 -12.64 -22.48 5.12
CA ASN A 184 -11.71 -22.24 6.24
C ASN A 184 -10.79 -21.03 6.02
N ALA A 185 -11.36 -19.97 5.44
CA ALA A 185 -10.73 -18.68 5.22
C ALA A 185 -11.65 -17.56 5.76
N GLN A 186 -11.25 -16.32 5.56
CA GLN A 186 -12.02 -15.12 5.88
C GLN A 186 -11.90 -14.09 4.76
N LEU A 187 -12.72 -13.04 4.76
CA LEU A 187 -12.41 -11.87 3.93
C LEU A 187 -11.08 -11.25 4.42
N PRO A 188 -10.24 -10.71 3.51
CA PRO A 188 -8.93 -10.19 3.86
C PRO A 188 -8.91 -9.16 4.98
N ILE A 189 -7.95 -9.31 5.89
CA ILE A 189 -7.58 -8.33 6.90
C ILE A 189 -6.22 -7.78 6.48
N LEU A 190 -6.20 -6.56 5.94
CA LEU A 190 -5.04 -5.96 5.27
C LEU A 190 -4.49 -4.82 6.13
N LYS A 191 -3.75 -5.20 7.18
CA LYS A 191 -3.09 -4.26 8.10
C LYS A 191 -1.62 -4.05 7.76
N ASP A 192 -1.01 -5.03 7.10
CA ASP A 192 0.38 -4.97 6.71
C ASP A 192 0.49 -4.34 5.33
N CYS A 193 1.19 -3.22 5.27
CA CYS A 193 1.27 -2.43 4.07
C CYS A 193 2.06 -3.14 2.94
N PHE A 194 3.02 -4.00 3.30
CA PHE A 194 3.75 -4.80 2.32
C PHE A 194 2.84 -5.89 1.73
N GLU A 195 2.04 -6.57 2.53
CA GLU A 195 1.04 -7.53 2.06
C GLU A 195 -0.04 -6.86 1.20
N PHE A 196 -0.53 -5.66 1.59
CA PHE A 196 -1.45 -4.88 0.78
C PHE A 196 -0.87 -4.60 -0.61
N GLN A 197 0.36 -4.11 -0.67
CA GLN A 197 1.04 -3.85 -1.93
C GLN A 197 1.19 -5.12 -2.77
N GLU A 198 1.75 -6.20 -2.22
CA GLU A 198 1.97 -7.43 -2.98
C GLU A 198 0.65 -8.03 -3.49
N LEU A 199 -0.43 -7.87 -2.74
CA LEU A 199 -1.77 -8.28 -3.14
C LEU A 199 -2.26 -7.46 -4.32
N VAL A 200 -2.15 -6.14 -4.27
CA VAL A 200 -2.57 -5.26 -5.38
C VAL A 200 -1.76 -5.58 -6.63
N GLU A 201 -0.43 -5.70 -6.52
CA GLU A 201 0.40 -6.09 -7.67
C GLU A 201 0.01 -7.47 -8.23
N GLN A 202 -0.40 -8.41 -7.37
CA GLN A 202 -0.90 -9.70 -7.82
C GLN A 202 -2.25 -9.59 -8.53
N ILE A 203 -3.15 -8.73 -8.05
CA ILE A 203 -4.42 -8.44 -8.72
C ILE A 203 -4.15 -7.81 -10.10
N GLU A 204 -3.26 -6.82 -10.16
CA GLU A 204 -2.88 -6.16 -11.40
C GLU A 204 -2.25 -7.14 -12.42
N ARG A 205 -1.40 -8.08 -11.96
CA ARG A 205 -0.89 -9.16 -12.80
C ARG A 205 -2.01 -10.06 -13.34
N ASN A 206 -3.04 -10.30 -12.54
CA ASN A 206 -4.20 -11.08 -12.95
C ASN A 206 -5.08 -10.34 -13.98
N TYR A 207 -4.93 -9.02 -14.17
CA TYR A 207 -5.65 -8.29 -15.24
C TYR A 207 -5.43 -8.88 -16.63
N ALA A 208 -4.24 -9.44 -16.89
CA ALA A 208 -3.95 -10.14 -18.15
C ALA A 208 -4.88 -11.35 -18.39
N LEU A 209 -5.58 -11.83 -17.36
CA LEU A 209 -6.58 -12.89 -17.40
C LEU A 209 -8.02 -12.35 -17.53
N GLY A 210 -8.21 -11.04 -17.71
CA GLY A 210 -9.50 -10.38 -17.94
C GLY A 210 -10.24 -9.94 -16.67
N THR A 211 -9.55 -9.86 -15.53
CA THR A 211 -10.19 -9.63 -14.21
C THR A 211 -10.07 -8.17 -13.75
N ASN A 212 -10.70 -7.24 -14.47
CA ASN A 212 -10.79 -5.85 -14.00
C ASN A 212 -12.01 -5.65 -13.09
N GLU A 213 -11.91 -6.12 -11.85
CA GLU A 213 -13.01 -6.14 -10.88
C GLU A 213 -12.54 -5.70 -9.49
N SER A 214 -13.46 -5.12 -8.72
CA SER A 214 -13.26 -4.81 -7.30
C SER A 214 -13.43 -6.07 -6.44
N TYR A 215 -12.87 -6.06 -5.23
CA TYR A 215 -12.91 -7.20 -4.29
C TYR A 215 -13.39 -6.77 -2.91
N TRP A 216 -14.21 -7.61 -2.25
CA TRP A 216 -14.54 -7.40 -0.84
C TRP A 216 -13.33 -7.65 0.06
N ILE A 217 -13.16 -6.83 1.09
CA ILE A 217 -12.24 -7.06 2.20
C ILE A 217 -13.00 -7.11 3.52
N GLY A 218 -12.36 -7.59 4.57
CA GLY A 218 -12.98 -7.93 5.85
C GLY A 218 -13.23 -6.75 6.77
N ALA A 219 -13.37 -5.53 6.25
CA ALA A 219 -13.62 -4.31 7.02
C ALA A 219 -15.06 -3.81 6.83
N SER A 220 -15.69 -3.36 7.91
CA SER A 220 -17.04 -2.79 7.93
C SER A 220 -17.27 -1.97 9.19
N ASP A 221 -18.15 -0.98 9.13
CA ASP A 221 -18.65 -0.18 10.26
C ASP A 221 -20.15 -0.41 10.55
N ARG A 222 -20.78 -1.43 9.91
CA ARG A 222 -22.18 -1.86 10.13
C ARG A 222 -22.62 -1.99 11.60
N GLY A 223 -21.67 -2.12 12.53
CA GLY A 223 -21.93 -2.21 13.97
C GLY A 223 -22.15 -0.85 14.64
N ASP A 224 -21.38 0.16 14.24
CA ASP A 224 -21.45 1.54 14.72
C ASP A 224 -20.87 2.47 13.65
N GLU A 225 -21.68 3.40 13.15
CA GLU A 225 -21.37 4.27 12.01
C GLU A 225 -20.10 5.09 12.27
N GLY A 226 -19.14 5.02 11.35
CA GLY A 226 -17.84 5.67 11.49
C GLY A 226 -16.80 4.91 12.32
N GLU A 227 -17.15 3.81 12.99
CA GLU A 227 -16.19 2.91 13.64
C GLU A 227 -15.91 1.66 12.79
N TRP A 228 -14.90 1.80 11.90
CA TRP A 228 -14.49 0.74 11.01
C TRP A 228 -13.68 -0.34 11.74
N LEU A 229 -14.21 -1.57 11.71
CA LEU A 229 -13.58 -2.74 12.31
C LEU A 229 -13.28 -3.81 11.26
N TRP A 230 -12.13 -4.44 11.40
CA TRP A 230 -11.84 -5.71 10.74
C TRP A 230 -12.70 -6.83 11.34
N SER A 231 -12.87 -7.91 10.58
CA SER A 231 -13.61 -9.10 11.02
C SER A 231 -13.02 -9.82 12.26
N ASP A 232 -11.80 -9.46 12.66
CA ASP A 232 -11.17 -9.89 13.92
C ASP A 232 -11.40 -8.92 15.10
N PHE A 233 -12.28 -7.94 14.93
CA PHE A 233 -12.67 -6.89 15.91
C PHE A 233 -11.57 -5.89 16.27
N THR A 234 -10.54 -5.77 15.44
CA THR A 234 -9.56 -4.69 15.56
C THR A 234 -9.94 -3.49 14.70
N GLU A 235 -9.51 -2.31 15.11
CA GLU A 235 -9.73 -1.06 14.38
C GLU A 235 -9.01 -1.05 13.04
N VAL A 236 -9.66 -0.45 12.03
CA VAL A 236 -9.08 -0.17 10.72
C VAL A 236 -8.30 1.14 10.80
N GLU A 237 -7.08 1.15 10.25
CA GLU A 237 -6.32 2.39 10.08
C GLU A 237 -6.99 3.25 8.99
N MET A 238 -7.38 4.47 9.36
CA MET A 238 -8.10 5.37 8.46
C MET A 238 -7.13 6.25 7.66
N GLY A 239 -7.48 6.51 6.39
CA GLY A 239 -6.67 7.33 5.49
C GLY A 239 -5.49 6.59 4.85
N PRO A 240 -4.49 7.34 4.36
CA PRO A 240 -3.28 6.77 3.79
C PRO A 240 -2.55 5.91 4.82
N PRO A 241 -1.98 4.78 4.40
CA PRO A 241 -1.62 4.44 3.03
C PRO A 241 -2.65 3.55 2.31
N PHE A 242 -3.83 3.33 2.92
CA PHE A 242 -4.77 2.32 2.44
C PHE A 242 -6.00 2.90 1.77
N TRP A 243 -6.59 3.95 2.35
CA TRP A 243 -7.84 4.52 1.86
C TRP A 243 -7.59 5.48 0.72
N GLY A 244 -8.44 5.37 -0.29
CA GLY A 244 -8.38 6.18 -1.50
C GLY A 244 -9.17 7.45 -1.37
N SER A 245 -9.41 8.08 -2.52
CA SER A 245 -10.22 9.28 -2.62
C SER A 245 -11.20 9.20 -3.80
N THR A 246 -12.30 9.93 -3.70
CA THR A 246 -13.24 10.15 -4.79
C THR A 246 -13.38 11.65 -5.02
N ASN A 247 -12.89 12.15 -6.17
CA ASN A 247 -12.92 13.57 -6.52
C ASN A 247 -12.31 14.48 -5.43
N GLY A 248 -11.20 14.06 -4.83
CA GLY A 248 -10.52 14.77 -3.74
C GLY A 248 -11.18 14.63 -2.36
N THR A 249 -12.26 13.85 -2.24
CA THR A 249 -12.87 13.51 -0.95
C THR A 249 -12.27 12.21 -0.45
N ALA A 250 -11.71 12.23 0.76
CA ALA A 250 -11.13 11.04 1.40
C ALA A 250 -12.21 9.98 1.68
N GLU A 251 -11.91 8.72 1.37
CA GLU A 251 -12.73 7.60 1.78
C GLU A 251 -12.42 7.17 3.23
N PRO A 252 -13.39 6.56 3.95
CA PRO A 252 -14.78 6.31 3.55
C PRO A 252 -15.62 7.60 3.55
N SER A 253 -16.52 7.74 2.58
CA SER A 253 -17.31 8.97 2.37
C SER A 253 -18.81 8.73 2.16
N GLY A 254 -19.28 7.49 2.22
CA GLY A 254 -20.66 7.10 1.93
C GLY A 254 -21.62 7.10 3.12
N ASP A 255 -21.18 7.54 4.32
CA ASP A 255 -21.97 7.61 5.56
C ASP A 255 -22.79 6.31 5.80
N GLU A 256 -24.02 6.45 6.33
CA GLU A 256 -24.93 5.34 6.68
C GLU A 256 -25.31 4.41 5.50
N ASP A 257 -24.99 4.75 4.26
CA ASP A 257 -25.34 3.97 3.07
C ASP A 257 -24.25 2.95 2.67
N GLN A 258 -22.99 3.17 3.05
CA GLN A 258 -21.84 2.40 2.57
C GLN A 258 -20.99 1.85 3.71
N ASN A 259 -21.40 0.69 4.23
CA ASN A 259 -20.83 0.18 5.48
C ASN A 259 -19.86 -1.00 5.30
N CYS A 260 -19.38 -1.26 4.08
CA CYS A 260 -18.53 -2.41 3.77
C CYS A 260 -17.36 -2.04 2.86
N ALA A 261 -16.15 -2.42 3.22
CA ALA A 261 -14.96 -2.00 2.49
C ALA A 261 -14.65 -2.88 1.27
N ILE A 262 -14.17 -2.25 0.20
CA ILE A 262 -13.74 -2.86 -1.05
C ILE A 262 -12.32 -2.41 -1.43
N LEU A 263 -11.58 -3.30 -2.10
CA LEU A 263 -10.47 -2.89 -2.96
C LEU A 263 -11.08 -2.36 -4.25
N TYR A 264 -11.08 -1.04 -4.45
CA TYR A 264 -11.77 -0.41 -5.56
C TYR A 264 -10.90 -0.32 -6.81
N LYS A 265 -11.28 -1.05 -7.85
CA LYS A 265 -10.45 -1.22 -9.05
C LYS A 265 -10.11 0.07 -9.81
N ASN A 266 -10.99 1.07 -9.76
CA ASN A 266 -10.80 2.30 -10.53
C ASN A 266 -9.77 3.19 -9.83
N ASP A 267 -9.79 3.22 -8.50
CA ASP A 267 -8.79 3.92 -7.69
C ASP A 267 -7.63 2.99 -7.30
N ARG A 268 -7.10 2.26 -8.28
CA ARG A 268 -5.93 1.36 -8.14
C ARG A 268 -5.95 0.43 -6.91
N TYR A 269 -7.14 -0.01 -6.50
CA TYR A 269 -7.34 -0.89 -5.34
C TYR A 269 -7.05 -0.29 -3.96
N TYR A 270 -6.98 1.04 -3.84
CA TYR A 270 -7.17 1.68 -2.55
C TYR A 270 -8.53 1.31 -1.95
N PHE A 271 -8.62 1.38 -0.62
CA PHE A 271 -9.82 1.03 0.12
C PHE A 271 -10.85 2.12 -0.09
N HIS A 272 -12.05 1.68 -0.47
CA HIS A 272 -13.25 2.49 -0.52
C HIS A 272 -14.31 1.79 0.32
N ASP A 273 -15.25 2.54 0.86
CA ASP A 273 -16.49 1.97 1.34
C ASP A 273 -17.43 1.65 0.17
N GLY A 274 -18.46 0.86 0.45
CA GLY A 274 -19.39 0.37 -0.54
C GLY A 274 -20.66 -0.16 0.08
N GLU A 275 -21.73 -0.10 -0.69
CA GLU A 275 -23.03 -0.64 -0.30
C GLU A 275 -22.92 -2.16 -0.12
N CYS A 276 -23.07 -2.67 1.11
CA CYS A 276 -22.86 -4.09 1.42
C CYS A 276 -23.67 -5.08 0.56
N HIS A 277 -24.77 -4.63 -0.05
CA HIS A 277 -25.64 -5.43 -0.92
C HIS A 277 -25.24 -5.38 -2.40
N MET A 278 -24.25 -4.57 -2.80
CA MET A 278 -23.72 -4.55 -4.15
C MET A 278 -23.00 -5.86 -4.47
N GLY A 279 -22.95 -6.22 -5.74
CA GLY A 279 -22.22 -7.40 -6.19
C GLY A 279 -20.76 -7.07 -6.47
N THR A 280 -19.84 -7.67 -5.74
CA THR A 280 -18.37 -7.52 -5.92
C THR A 280 -17.69 -8.90 -5.95
N LYS A 281 -16.44 -9.01 -6.43
CA LYS A 281 -15.73 -10.30 -6.46
C LYS A 281 -15.29 -10.72 -5.06
N ILE A 282 -15.21 -12.03 -4.89
CA ILE A 282 -14.73 -12.64 -3.65
C ILE A 282 -13.20 -12.67 -3.67
N LEU A 283 -12.61 -12.24 -2.58
CA LEU A 283 -11.23 -12.49 -2.20
C LEU A 283 -11.27 -13.10 -0.80
N CYS A 284 -10.53 -14.18 -0.56
CA CYS A 284 -10.42 -14.78 0.76
C CYS A 284 -8.95 -14.87 1.19
N GLN A 285 -8.71 -14.75 2.49
CA GLN A 285 -7.40 -14.85 3.12
C GLN A 285 -7.41 -15.95 4.18
N THR A 286 -6.33 -16.70 4.28
CA THR A 286 -6.06 -17.65 5.37
C THR A 286 -4.56 -17.72 5.65
N THR A 287 -4.16 -18.32 6.76
CA THR A 287 -2.74 -18.48 7.11
C THR A 287 -2.15 -19.70 6.39
N PRO A 288 -0.88 -19.65 5.96
CA PRO A 288 -0.18 -20.84 5.50
C PRO A 288 -0.06 -21.89 6.62
N PHE A 289 0.08 -23.16 6.25
CA PHE A 289 0.33 -24.25 7.21
C PHE A 289 1.77 -24.75 7.11
N THR A 290 2.35 -25.11 8.24
CA THR A 290 3.73 -25.61 8.35
C THR A 290 3.79 -27.11 8.07
N ASN A 291 4.49 -27.51 7.02
CA ASN A 291 4.84 -28.91 6.79
C ASN A 291 6.23 -29.22 7.35
N SER A 292 6.31 -30.17 8.29
CA SER A 292 7.60 -30.72 8.71
C SER A 292 8.06 -31.81 7.74
N LYS A 293 8.91 -31.45 6.78
CA LYS A 293 9.60 -32.45 5.95
C LYS A 293 10.80 -32.99 6.74
N THR A 294 10.71 -34.24 7.19
CA THR A 294 11.90 -34.99 7.60
C THR A 294 12.60 -35.47 6.34
N ASN A 295 13.79 -34.94 6.04
CA ASN A 295 14.66 -35.54 5.04
C ASN A 295 15.18 -36.87 5.60
N GLY A 296 14.41 -37.94 5.41
CA GLY A 296 14.91 -39.30 5.54
C GLY A 296 15.85 -39.57 4.38
N TYR A 297 17.16 -39.47 4.62
CA TYR A 297 18.13 -40.03 3.68
C TYR A 297 18.03 -41.58 3.74
N PRO A 298 17.98 -42.26 2.59
CA PRO A 298 17.96 -43.73 2.53
C PRO A 298 19.26 -44.37 3.00
#